data_AF-A0A8T4VU87-F1
#
_entry.id   AF-A0A8T4VU87-F1
#
_cell.length_a   1.000
_cell.length_b   1.000
_cell.length_c   1.000
_cell.angle_alpha   90.00
_cell.angle_beta   90.00
_cell.angle_gamma   90.00
#
_symmetry.space_group_name_H-M   'P 1'
#
loop_
_entity.id
_entity.type
_entity.pdbx_description
1 polymer ?
#
loop_
_entity_poly.entity_id
_entity_poly.type
_entity_poly.pdbx_seq_one_letter_code
_entity_poly.pdbx_strand_id
1 'polypeptide(L)'
;MMSTVMVSKQSVDLTENQIALLFVLLPIIYTIVGLLFFPYPLDPIIVNLLPIPLFIGLGLLAFGSFTKTTISWKARVAGWIVFSMYWATQPNTLYFGEDHDLVNAILCIAGIFVLFYFAYHEWY
;
A
#
# COMPACT_ATOMS: atom_id res chain seq x y z
N MET A 1 -45.70 31.85 -1.41
CA MET A 1 -44.99 30.66 -0.91
C MET A 1 -43.65 30.58 -1.63
N MET A 2 -42.57 30.92 -0.94
CA MET A 2 -41.20 30.79 -1.45
C MET A 2 -40.81 29.31 -1.39
N SER A 3 -40.54 28.70 -2.54
CA SER A 3 -40.00 27.35 -2.63
C SER A 3 -38.53 27.38 -2.22
N THR A 4 -38.22 26.81 -1.08
CA THR A 4 -36.86 26.60 -0.60
C THR A 4 -36.21 25.54 -1.49
N VAL A 5 -35.34 25.97 -2.41
CA VAL A 5 -34.48 25.05 -3.17
C VAL A 5 -33.50 24.44 -2.19
N MET A 6 -33.73 23.18 -1.81
CA MET A 6 -32.73 22.40 -1.09
C MET A 6 -31.58 22.10 -2.04
N VAL A 7 -30.48 22.83 -1.88
CA VAL A 7 -29.19 22.48 -2.51
C VAL A 7 -28.77 21.13 -1.95
N SER A 8 -28.89 20.08 -2.76
CA SER A 8 -28.39 18.76 -2.40
C SER A 8 -26.89 18.87 -2.20
N LYS A 9 -26.43 18.55 -0.99
CA LYS A 9 -25.02 18.41 -0.64
C LYS A 9 -24.43 17.32 -1.53
N GLN A 10 -23.75 17.72 -2.61
CA GLN A 10 -23.09 16.82 -3.55
C GLN A 10 -21.98 16.10 -2.75
N SER A 11 -22.24 14.87 -2.34
CA SER A 11 -21.20 13.99 -1.83
C SER A 11 -20.16 13.87 -2.93
N VAL A 12 -18.88 14.03 -2.56
CA VAL A 12 -17.76 13.93 -3.50
C VAL A 12 -17.68 12.48 -3.96
N ASP A 13 -18.42 12.13 -5.02
CA ASP A 13 -18.19 10.92 -5.80
C ASP A 13 -16.86 11.12 -6.51
N LEU A 14 -15.79 10.56 -5.93
CA LEU A 14 -14.54 10.39 -6.65
C LEU A 14 -14.86 9.57 -7.91
N THR A 15 -14.61 10.15 -9.07
CA THR A 15 -14.75 9.42 -10.34
C THR A 15 -13.82 8.21 -10.33
N GLU A 16 -14.23 7.07 -10.91
CA GLU A 16 -13.45 5.81 -10.92
C GLU A 16 -11.99 6.04 -11.36
N ASN A 17 -11.78 6.95 -12.31
CA ASN A 17 -10.47 7.38 -12.80
C ASN A 17 -9.58 7.97 -11.69
N GLN A 18 -10.14 8.75 -10.77
CA GLN A 18 -9.40 9.32 -9.64
C GLN A 18 -8.96 8.24 -8.66
N ILE A 19 -9.82 7.25 -8.40
CA ILE A 19 -9.47 6.11 -7.54
C ILE A 19 -8.38 5.28 -8.20
N ALA A 20 -8.54 4.92 -9.46
CA ALA A 20 -7.52 4.20 -10.22
C ALA A 20 -6.17 4.95 -10.21
N LEU A 21 -6.19 6.28 -10.38
CA LEU A 21 -5.00 7.10 -10.31
C LEU A 21 -4.32 7.04 -8.93
N LEU A 22 -5.07 7.01 -7.83
CA LEU A 22 -4.50 6.85 -6.49
C LEU A 22 -3.73 5.52 -6.35
N PHE A 23 -4.27 4.42 -6.86
CA PHE A 23 -3.60 3.11 -6.82
C PHE A 23 -2.35 3.04 -7.71
N VAL A 24 -2.17 3.98 -8.65
CA VAL A 24 -0.94 4.14 -9.45
C VAL A 24 0.05 5.10 -8.78
N LEU A 25 -0.42 6.19 -8.18
CA LEU A 25 0.45 7.19 -7.55
C LEU A 25 1.01 6.73 -6.20
N LEU A 26 0.24 5.99 -5.41
CA LEU A 26 0.67 5.49 -4.11
C LEU A 26 1.91 4.57 -4.16
N PRO A 27 2.03 3.56 -5.05
CA PRO A 27 3.25 2.75 -5.14
C PRO A 27 4.48 3.58 -5.56
N ILE A 28 4.30 4.62 -6.36
CA ILE A 28 5.39 5.57 -6.71
C ILE A 28 5.83 6.33 -5.47
N ILE A 29 4.88 6.89 -4.70
CA ILE A 29 5.17 7.60 -3.46
C ILE A 29 5.87 6.65 -2.46
N TYR A 30 5.37 5.43 -2.31
CA TYR A 30 5.96 4.43 -1.41
C TYR A 30 7.40 4.12 -1.80
N THR A 31 7.66 3.92 -3.10
CA THR A 31 9.01 3.65 -3.61
C THR A 31 9.95 4.83 -3.33
N ILE A 32 9.54 6.07 -3.61
CA ILE A 32 10.35 7.26 -3.38
C ILE A 32 10.64 7.44 -1.89
N VAL A 33 9.61 7.35 -1.05
CA VAL A 33 9.76 7.47 0.41
C VAL A 33 10.67 6.36 0.95
N GLY A 34 10.47 5.13 0.48
CA GLY A 34 11.31 3.98 0.78
C GLY A 34 12.78 4.25 0.51
N LEU A 35 13.11 4.64 -0.71
CA LEU A 35 14.49 4.89 -1.14
C LEU A 35 15.15 6.05 -0.39
N LEU A 36 14.40 7.11 -0.06
CA LEU A 36 14.95 8.31 0.59
C LEU A 36 15.08 8.18 2.10
N PHE A 37 14.15 7.49 2.78
CA PHE A 37 14.08 7.47 4.24
C PHE A 37 14.53 6.14 4.87
N PHE A 38 14.73 5.08 4.08
CA PHE A 38 15.21 3.78 4.56
C PHE A 38 16.56 3.46 3.89
N PRO A 39 17.66 4.08 4.35
CA PRO A 39 18.99 3.79 3.84
C PRO A 39 19.50 2.44 4.36
N TYR A 40 20.58 1.96 3.74
CA TYR A 40 21.34 0.83 4.25
C TYR A 40 22.70 1.32 4.81
N PRO A 41 23.14 0.86 5.99
CA PRO A 41 22.42 -0.04 6.90
C PRO A 41 21.23 0.66 7.57
N LEU A 42 20.17 -0.11 7.85
CA LEU A 42 19.01 0.39 8.57
C LEU A 42 19.34 0.62 10.05
N ASP A 43 18.70 1.63 10.64
CA ASP A 43 18.77 1.87 12.07
C ASP A 43 18.20 0.66 12.86
N PRO A 44 18.88 0.18 13.93
CA PRO A 44 18.42 -0.97 14.70
C PRO A 44 16.99 -0.85 15.25
N ILE A 45 16.54 0.35 15.60
CA ILE A 45 15.16 0.58 16.06
C ILE A 45 14.20 0.31 14.91
N ILE A 46 14.51 0.82 13.70
CA ILE A 46 13.69 0.61 12.51
C ILE A 46 13.62 -0.88 12.15
N VAL A 47 14.74 -1.61 12.22
CA VAL A 47 14.77 -3.07 12.00
C VAL A 47 13.78 -3.79 12.92
N ASN A 48 13.67 -3.39 14.18
CA ASN A 48 12.74 -4.00 15.14
C ASN A 48 11.27 -3.57 14.93
N LEU A 49 11.03 -2.42 14.30
CA LEU A 49 9.68 -1.90 14.06
C LEU A 49 9.08 -2.33 12.71
N LEU A 50 9.91 -2.56 11.69
CA LEU A 50 9.45 -2.99 10.35
C LEU A 50 8.62 -4.28 10.31
N PRO A 51 8.82 -5.27 11.21
CA PRO A 51 7.93 -6.42 11.29
C PRO A 51 6.47 -6.07 11.64
N ILE A 52 6.22 -4.91 12.26
CA ILE A 52 4.86 -4.49 12.66
C ILE A 52 3.96 -4.31 11.42
N PRO A 53 4.26 -3.42 10.45
CA PRO A 53 3.44 -3.30 9.24
C PRO A 53 3.42 -4.60 8.42
N LEU A 54 4.52 -5.37 8.40
CA LEU A 54 4.54 -6.68 7.74
C LEU A 54 3.45 -7.61 8.29
N PHE A 55 3.44 -7.84 9.61
CA PHE A 55 2.49 -8.76 10.24
C PHE A 55 1.07 -8.20 10.32
N ILE A 56 0.89 -6.88 10.47
CA ILE A 56 -0.43 -6.25 10.37
C ILE A 56 -1.01 -6.45 8.97
N GLY A 57 -0.22 -6.21 7.92
CA GLY A 57 -0.66 -6.42 6.53
C GLY A 57 -1.07 -7.87 6.28
N LEU A 58 -0.23 -8.82 6.68
CA LEU A 58 -0.54 -10.25 6.59
C LEU A 58 -1.78 -10.65 7.41
N GLY A 59 -1.92 -10.12 8.63
CA GLY A 59 -3.07 -10.38 9.49
C GLY A 59 -4.38 -9.87 8.89
N LEU A 60 -4.36 -8.68 8.29
CA LEU A 60 -5.51 -8.12 7.56
C LEU A 60 -5.85 -8.95 6.32
N LEU A 61 -4.85 -9.38 5.55
CA LEU A 61 -5.05 -10.25 4.38
C LEU A 61 -5.65 -11.60 4.79
N ALA A 62 -5.11 -12.24 5.83
CA ALA A 62 -5.64 -13.48 6.37
C ALA A 62 -7.09 -13.30 6.85
N PHE A 63 -7.33 -12.29 7.70
CA PHE A 63 -8.67 -11.98 8.19
C PHE A 63 -9.66 -11.75 7.04
N GLY A 64 -9.30 -10.91 6.07
CA GLY A 64 -10.13 -10.62 4.92
C GLY A 64 -10.36 -11.81 4.00
N SER A 65 -9.44 -12.78 3.95
CA SER A 65 -9.57 -13.98 3.10
C SER A 65 -10.39 -15.09 3.75
N PHE A 66 -10.32 -15.23 5.09
CA PHE A 66 -11.04 -16.27 5.82
C PHE A 66 -12.43 -15.84 6.30
N THR A 67 -12.76 -14.55 6.23
CA THR A 67 -14.08 -14.03 6.59
C THR A 67 -14.92 -13.70 5.35
N LYS A 68 -16.25 -13.87 5.45
CA LYS A 68 -17.22 -13.56 4.37
C LYS A 68 -18.18 -12.43 4.78
N THR A 69 -17.62 -11.40 5.39
CA THR A 69 -18.38 -10.24 5.90
C THR A 69 -18.29 -9.07 4.92
N THR A 70 -19.13 -8.05 5.12
CA THR A 70 -19.11 -6.81 4.32
C THR A 70 -17.82 -6.02 4.45
N ILE A 71 -16.99 -6.29 5.47
CA ILE A 71 -15.69 -5.64 5.69
C ILE A 71 -14.51 -6.47 5.15
N SER A 72 -14.75 -7.70 4.68
CA SER A 72 -13.68 -8.62 4.30
C SER A 72 -12.85 -8.12 3.11
N TRP A 73 -13.49 -7.54 2.09
CA TRP A 73 -12.78 -6.92 0.96
C TRP A 73 -11.97 -5.69 1.42
N LYS A 74 -12.53 -4.84 2.29
CA LYS A 74 -11.82 -3.68 2.86
C LYS A 74 -10.58 -4.10 3.64
N ALA A 75 -10.68 -5.19 4.39
CA ALA A 75 -9.54 -5.76 5.10
C ALA A 75 -8.45 -6.25 4.14
N ARG A 76 -8.81 -6.87 3.01
CA ARG A 76 -7.83 -7.27 1.98
C ARG A 76 -7.16 -6.07 1.32
N VAL A 77 -7.93 -5.06 0.92
CA VAL A 77 -7.39 -3.80 0.37
C VAL A 77 -6.41 -3.15 1.35
N ALA A 78 -6.82 -2.98 2.61
CA ALA A 78 -5.96 -2.41 3.65
C ALA A 78 -4.72 -3.29 3.91
N GLY A 79 -4.88 -4.61 3.89
CA GLY A 79 -3.80 -5.56 4.05
C GLY A 79 -2.74 -5.44 2.95
N TRP A 80 -3.16 -5.35 1.69
CA TRP A 80 -2.24 -5.14 0.56
C TRP A 80 -1.47 -3.83 0.67
N ILE A 81 -2.16 -2.73 1.02
CA ILE A 81 -1.55 -1.41 1.19
C ILE A 81 -0.53 -1.46 2.35
N VAL A 82 -0.91 -1.96 3.52
CA VAL A 82 0.00 -2.00 4.69
C VAL A 82 1.16 -2.96 4.46
N PHE A 83 0.94 -4.10 3.80
CA PHE A 83 1.99 -5.04 3.44
C PHE A 83 2.99 -4.44 2.43
N SER A 84 2.50 -3.68 1.45
CA SER A 84 3.36 -2.98 0.49
C SER A 84 4.23 -1.90 1.16
N MET A 85 3.78 -1.31 2.27
CA MET A 85 4.56 -0.34 3.04
C MET A 85 5.85 -0.97 3.60
N TYR A 86 5.78 -2.21 4.09
CA TYR A 86 6.97 -2.95 4.51
C TYR A 86 7.93 -3.16 3.34
N TRP A 87 7.41 -3.62 2.19
CA TRP A 87 8.25 -3.88 1.02
C TRP A 87 8.90 -2.62 0.45
N ALA A 88 8.23 -1.46 0.58
CA ALA A 88 8.81 -0.18 0.19
C ALA A 88 10.10 0.16 0.93
N THR A 89 10.35 -0.38 2.13
CA THR A 89 11.56 -0.08 2.92
C THR A 89 12.73 -1.02 2.61
N GLN A 90 12.52 -2.06 1.80
CA GLN A 90 13.52 -3.09 1.50
C GLN A 90 14.46 -2.82 0.31
N PRO A 91 14.18 -1.95 -0.70
CA PRO A 91 15.01 -1.89 -1.91
C PRO A 91 16.49 -1.61 -1.65
N ASN A 92 16.83 -0.66 -0.78
CA ASN A 92 18.22 -0.34 -0.44
C ASN A 92 18.88 -1.50 0.34
N THR A 93 18.15 -2.16 1.24
CA THR A 93 18.66 -3.32 1.98
C THR A 93 18.97 -4.48 1.06
N LEU A 94 18.09 -4.78 0.10
CA LEU A 94 18.30 -5.84 -0.88
C LEU A 94 19.45 -5.50 -1.83
N TYR A 95 19.58 -4.24 -2.25
CA TYR A 95 20.69 -3.84 -3.11
C TYR A 95 22.02 -3.87 -2.34
N PHE A 96 22.17 -3.06 -1.29
CA PHE A 96 23.45 -2.86 -0.63
C PHE A 96 23.82 -3.98 0.37
N GLY A 97 22.84 -4.71 0.88
CA GLY A 97 23.06 -5.84 1.80
C GLY A 97 23.39 -7.16 1.11
N GLU A 98 23.14 -7.27 -0.20
CA GLU A 98 23.39 -8.47 -1.02
C GLU A 98 24.36 -8.15 -2.18
N ASP A 99 25.50 -7.51 -1.87
CA ASP A 99 26.59 -7.24 -2.84
C ASP A 99 26.15 -6.53 -4.13
N HIS A 100 25.26 -5.54 -4.01
CA HIS A 100 24.67 -4.79 -5.14
C HIS A 100 23.74 -5.63 -6.03
N ASP A 101 22.92 -6.50 -5.44
CA ASP A 101 21.89 -7.26 -6.16
C ASP A 101 20.79 -6.34 -6.72
N LEU A 102 21.01 -5.93 -7.97
CA LEU A 102 20.08 -5.10 -8.73
C LEU A 102 18.77 -5.83 -9.03
N VAL A 103 18.80 -7.15 -9.22
CA VAL A 103 17.63 -7.94 -9.62
C VAL A 103 16.63 -7.98 -8.47
N ASN A 104 17.09 -8.29 -7.25
CA ASN A 104 16.23 -8.32 -6.07
C ASN A 104 15.66 -6.94 -5.74
N ALA A 105 16.46 -5.88 -5.87
CA ALA A 105 15.98 -4.52 -5.67
C ALA A 105 14.89 -4.11 -6.68
N ILE A 106 15.06 -4.44 -7.97
CA ILE A 106 14.05 -4.17 -9.01
C ILE A 106 12.79 -5.00 -8.79
N LEU A 107 12.93 -6.29 -8.48
CA LEU A 107 11.78 -7.17 -8.19
C LEU A 107 11.02 -6.70 -6.96
N CYS A 108 11.72 -6.20 -5.94
CA CYS A 108 11.09 -5.59 -4.78
C CYS A 108 10.24 -4.37 -5.16
N ILE A 109 10.80 -3.44 -5.94
CA ILE A 109 10.08 -2.24 -6.40
C ILE A 109 8.88 -2.64 -7.26
N ALA A 110 9.07 -3.53 -8.25
CA ALA A 110 7.98 -4.02 -9.08
C ALA A 110 6.89 -4.71 -8.25
N GLY A 111 7.28 -5.46 -7.22
CA GLY A 111 6.39 -6.09 -6.25
C GLY A 111 5.45 -5.08 -5.59
N ILE A 112 5.92 -3.90 -5.22
CA ILE A 112 5.07 -2.83 -4.64
C ILE A 112 3.91 -2.49 -5.58
N PHE A 113 4.18 -2.33 -6.88
CA PHE A 113 3.13 -2.06 -7.87
C PHE A 113 2.14 -3.21 -8.03
N VAL A 114 2.63 -4.46 -8.03
CA VAL A 114 1.78 -5.65 -8.09
C VAL A 114 0.87 -5.74 -6.85
N LEU A 115 1.38 -5.44 -5.66
CA LEU A 115 0.58 -5.42 -4.43
C LEU A 115 -0.51 -4.35 -4.48
N PHE A 116 -0.20 -3.15 -5.01
CA PHE A 116 -1.21 -2.11 -5.22
C PHE A 116 -2.23 -2.48 -6.30
N TYR A 117 -1.82 -3.22 -7.34
CA TYR A 117 -2.76 -3.78 -8.32
C TYR A 117 -3.73 -4.77 -7.65
N PHE A 118 -3.26 -5.65 -6.77
CA PHE A 118 -4.16 -6.52 -5.99
C PHE A 118 -5.08 -5.72 -5.07
N ALA A 119 -4.59 -4.66 -4.44
CA ALA A 119 -5.42 -3.77 -3.64
C ALA A 119 -6.52 -3.10 -4.46
N TYR A 120 -6.21 -2.65 -5.69
CA TYR A 120 -7.19 -2.07 -6.61
C TYR A 120 -8.20 -3.11 -7.09
N HIS A 121 -7.74 -4.31 -7.45
CA HIS A 121 -8.60 -5.41 -7.91
C HIS A 121 -9.59 -5.87 -6.83
N GLU A 122 -9.22 -5.78 -5.55
CA GLU A 122 -10.12 -6.09 -4.43
C GLU A 122 -11.09 -4.94 -4.11
N TRP A 123 -10.79 -3.72 -4.56
CA TRP A 123 -11.64 -2.55 -4.37
C TRP A 123 -12.77 -2.45 -5.41
N TYR A 124 -12.49 -2.84 -6.66
CA TYR A 124 -13.41 -2.76 -7.80
C TYR A 124 -14.05 -4.11 -8.11
#